data_AF-A0AAW0VQ06-F1
#
_entry.id   AF-A0AAW0VQ06-F1
#
_cell.length_a   1.000
_cell.length_b   1.000
_cell.length_c   1.000
_cell.angle_alpha   90.00
_cell.angle_beta   90.00
_cell.angle_gamma   90.00
#
_symmetry.space_group_name_H-M   'P 1'
#
loop_
_entity.id
_entity.type
_entity.pdbx_description
1 polymer ?
#
loop_
_entity_poly.entity_id
_entity_poly.type
_entity_poly.pdbx_seq_one_letter_code
_entity_poly.pdbx_strand_id
1 'polypeptide(L)'
;GLLPCIMVLLSLLALCLFIVLLVMDPGTVTMKDAVEAQEEAVSWEWCERCRLLKPPSARHCCFCGVCVRGQHHHCVVMGQCVGEDNKNVLISIVVILLVLQLLNISLGMPPLHTV
;
A
#
# COMPACT_ATOMS: atom_id res chain seq x y z
N GLY A 1 5.36 4.92 32.10
CA GLY A 1 3.90 5.14 32.06
C GLY A 1 3.30 4.35 30.92
N LEU A 2 2.03 3.96 31.01
CA LEU A 2 1.35 3.15 29.99
C LEU A 2 1.36 3.81 28.60
N LEU A 3 1.18 5.13 28.53
CA LEU A 3 1.08 5.88 27.27
C LEU A 3 2.37 5.87 26.42
N PRO A 4 3.58 6.15 26.97
CA PRO A 4 4.83 5.95 26.24
C PRO A 4 5.02 4.52 25.71
N CYS A 5 4.61 3.50 26.46
CA CYS A 5 4.69 2.12 26.00
C CYS A 5 3.78 1.90 24.78
N ILE A 6 2.56 2.44 24.78
CA ILE A 6 1.64 2.38 23.62
C ILE A 6 2.29 3.05 22.39
N MET A 7 2.90 4.21 22.56
CA MET A 7 3.55 4.92 21.45
C MET A 7 4.70 4.10 20.85
N VAL A 8 5.55 3.51 21.68
CA VAL A 8 6.64 2.62 21.22
C VAL A 8 6.07 1.42 20.46
N LEU A 9 5.03 0.77 20.99
CA LEU A 9 4.40 -0.37 20.31
C LEU A 9 3.80 0.01 18.96
N LEU A 10 3.12 1.15 18.87
CA LEU A 10 2.57 1.68 17.61
C LEU A 10 3.69 2.02 16.61
N SER A 11 4.82 2.58 17.07
CA SER A 11 5.97 2.84 16.21
C SER A 11 6.62 1.56 15.68
N LEU A 12 6.77 0.54 16.53
CA LEU A 12 7.29 -0.76 16.10
C LEU A 12 6.35 -1.45 15.11
N LEU A 13 5.04 -1.39 15.35
CA LEU A 13 4.04 -1.92 14.42
C LEU A 13 4.09 -1.19 13.07
N ALA A 14 4.16 0.14 13.07
CA ALA A 14 4.27 0.93 11.84
C ALA A 14 5.55 0.57 11.05
N LEU A 15 6.68 0.38 11.74
CA LEU A 15 7.92 -0.05 11.11
C LEU A 15 7.81 -1.45 10.49
N CYS A 16 7.22 -2.41 11.22
CA CYS A 16 6.99 -3.75 10.70
C CYS A 16 6.09 -3.73 9.47
N LEU A 17 4.99 -2.98 9.50
CA LEU A 17 4.09 -2.84 8.35
C LEU A 17 4.76 -2.14 7.18
N PHE A 18 5.63 -1.16 7.42
CA PHE A 18 6.39 -0.51 6.36
C PHE A 18 7.36 -1.49 5.70
N ILE A 19 8.08 -2.31 6.46
CA ILE A 19 8.95 -3.36 5.92
C ILE A 19 8.14 -4.36 5.09
N VAL A 20 6.98 -4.79 5.59
CA VAL A 20 6.06 -5.65 4.83
C VAL A 20 5.64 -4.97 3.53
N LEU A 21 5.23 -3.70 3.58
CA LEU A 21 4.83 -2.94 2.40
C LEU A 21 5.95 -2.85 1.35
N LEU A 22 7.20 -2.68 1.77
CA LEU A 22 8.36 -2.61 0.86
C LEU A 22 8.62 -3.90 0.07
N VAL A 23 8.16 -5.05 0.56
CA VAL A 23 8.38 -6.35 -0.09
C VAL A 23 7.11 -7.00 -0.60
N MET A 24 5.95 -6.44 -0.27
CA MET A 24 4.66 -6.96 -0.68
C MET A 24 4.45 -6.72 -2.17
N ASP A 25 4.01 -7.76 -2.89
CA ASP A 25 3.62 -7.59 -4.29
C ASP A 25 2.39 -6.66 -4.39
N PRO A 26 2.40 -5.65 -5.28
CA PRO A 26 1.30 -4.70 -5.39
C PRO A 26 0.06 -5.28 -6.10
N GLY A 27 0.10 -6.53 -6.54
CA GLY A 27 -0.88 -7.18 -7.41
C GLY A 27 -0.40 -7.27 -8.85
N THR A 28 0.84 -7.70 -9.06
CA THR A 28 1.42 -7.92 -10.38
C THR A 28 0.61 -8.96 -11.13
N VAL A 29 0.20 -8.62 -12.36
CA VAL A 29 -0.54 -9.53 -13.25
C VAL A 29 0.45 -10.48 -13.90
N THR A 30 0.16 -11.78 -13.79
CA THR A 30 0.98 -12.85 -14.37
C THR A 30 0.28 -13.55 -15.53
N MET A 31 1.03 -14.35 -16.29
CA MET A 31 0.45 -15.20 -17.34
C MET A 31 -0.53 -16.24 -16.78
N LYS A 32 -0.36 -16.67 -15.52
CA LYS A 32 -1.28 -17.60 -14.86
C LYS A 32 -2.66 -16.96 -14.72
N ASP A 33 -2.70 -15.71 -14.24
CA ASP A 33 -3.95 -14.96 -14.10
C ASP A 33 -4.67 -14.83 -15.47
N ALA A 34 -3.91 -14.61 -16.55
CA ALA A 34 -4.44 -14.52 -17.91
C ALA A 34 -5.02 -15.84 -18.45
N VAL A 35 -4.50 -16.98 -18.02
CA VAL A 35 -5.03 -18.30 -18.38
C VAL A 35 -6.31 -18.58 -17.61
N GLU A 36 -6.31 -18.35 -16.30
CA GLU A 36 -7.48 -18.54 -15.43
C GLU A 36 -8.67 -17.67 -15.88
N ALA A 37 -8.39 -16.45 -16.34
CA ALA A 37 -9.39 -15.53 -16.87
C ALA A 37 -10.22 -16.05 -18.06
N GLN A 38 -9.62 -16.90 -18.91
CA GLN A 38 -10.33 -17.44 -20.07
C GLN A 38 -11.45 -18.40 -19.66
N GLU A 39 -11.35 -18.99 -18.48
CA GLU A 39 -12.37 -19.91 -17.94
C GLU A 39 -13.57 -19.14 -17.34
N GLU A 40 -13.36 -17.91 -16.87
CA GLU A 40 -14.37 -17.13 -16.15
C GLU A 40 -15.18 -16.13 -17.01
N ALA A 41 -14.95 -16.07 -18.34
CA ALA A 41 -15.64 -15.16 -19.27
C ALA A 41 -15.60 -13.66 -18.85
N VAL A 42 -14.55 -13.24 -18.13
CA VAL A 42 -14.35 -11.84 -17.73
C VAL A 42 -13.75 -11.05 -18.91
N SER A 43 -14.19 -9.79 -19.12
CA SER A 43 -13.67 -8.95 -20.20
C SER A 43 -12.24 -8.48 -19.91
N TRP A 44 -11.24 -9.24 -20.35
CA TRP A 44 -9.82 -8.87 -20.21
C TRP A 44 -9.32 -8.07 -21.42
N GLU A 45 -8.33 -7.22 -21.19
CA GLU A 45 -7.75 -6.34 -22.19
C GLU A 45 -6.31 -6.75 -22.49
N TRP A 46 -5.86 -6.60 -23.73
CA TRP A 46 -4.48 -6.86 -24.10
C TRP A 46 -3.55 -5.71 -23.69
N CYS A 47 -2.42 -6.03 -23.06
CA CYS A 47 -1.34 -5.07 -22.84
C CYS A 47 -0.19 -5.28 -23.84
N GLU A 48 0.03 -4.31 -24.72
CA GLU A 48 1.09 -4.41 -25.73
C GLU A 48 2.52 -4.44 -25.14
N ARG A 49 2.73 -3.79 -23.99
CA ARG A 49 4.06 -3.72 -23.36
C ARG A 49 4.44 -5.00 -22.63
N CYS A 50 3.49 -5.61 -21.91
CA CYS A 50 3.73 -6.87 -21.21
C CYS A 50 3.41 -8.11 -22.07
N ARG A 51 2.74 -7.92 -23.21
CA ARG A 51 2.26 -8.99 -24.11
C ARG A 51 1.45 -10.06 -23.38
N LEU A 52 0.49 -9.61 -22.59
CA LEU A 52 -0.42 -10.46 -21.82
C LEU A 52 -1.81 -9.86 -21.76
N LEU A 53 -2.81 -10.71 -21.54
CA LEU A 53 -4.15 -10.27 -21.15
C LEU A 53 -4.10 -9.82 -19.69
N LYS A 54 -4.69 -8.67 -19.41
CA LYS A 54 -4.81 -8.10 -18.06
C LYS A 54 -6.29 -7.81 -17.76
N PRO A 55 -6.70 -7.80 -16.48
CA PRO A 55 -8.03 -7.34 -16.13
C PRO A 55 -8.19 -5.83 -16.44
N PRO A 56 -9.42 -5.32 -16.62
CA PRO A 56 -9.68 -3.90 -16.87
C PRO A 56 -9.16 -2.97 -15.76
N SER A 57 -9.16 -3.45 -14.52
CA SER A 57 -8.63 -2.70 -13.37
C SER A 57 -7.11 -2.57 -13.40
N ALA A 58 -6.40 -3.41 -14.16
CA ALA A 58 -4.95 -3.39 -14.20
C ALA A 58 -4.41 -2.35 -15.17
N ARG A 59 -3.32 -1.70 -14.79
CA ARG A 59 -2.59 -0.73 -15.62
C ARG A 59 -1.11 -1.08 -15.68
N HIS A 60 -0.51 -0.84 -16.84
CA HIS A 60 0.93 -1.03 -17.03
C HIS A 60 1.70 0.14 -16.40
N CYS A 61 2.62 -0.17 -15.49
CA CYS A 61 3.56 0.80 -14.96
C CYS A 61 4.86 0.80 -15.79
N CYS A 62 5.20 1.93 -16.41
CA CYS A 62 6.45 2.06 -17.17
C CYS A 62 7.71 1.98 -16.30
N PHE A 63 7.64 2.38 -15.03
CA PHE A 63 8.78 2.36 -14.12
C PHE A 63 9.11 0.94 -13.66
N CYS A 64 8.09 0.14 -13.34
CA CYS A 64 8.27 -1.25 -12.90
C CYS A 64 8.31 -2.26 -14.06
N GLY A 65 7.82 -1.88 -15.25
CA GLY A 65 7.79 -2.78 -16.42
C GLY A 65 6.71 -3.86 -16.36
N VAL A 66 5.71 -3.72 -15.47
CA VAL A 66 4.69 -4.74 -15.22
C VAL A 66 3.28 -4.15 -15.20
N CYS A 67 2.28 -4.99 -15.48
CA CYS A 67 0.87 -4.67 -15.21
C CYS A 67 0.55 -4.97 -13.75
N VAL A 68 -0.13 -4.04 -13.09
CA VAL A 68 -0.53 -4.18 -11.68
C VAL A 68 -2.05 -4.02 -11.57
N ARG A 69 -2.73 -4.94 -10.88
CA ARG A 69 -4.17 -4.91 -10.59
C ARG A 69 -4.51 -3.73 -9.71
N GLY A 70 -5.56 -3.00 -10.06
CA GLY A 70 -5.97 -1.81 -9.34
C GLY A 70 -4.82 -0.82 -9.13
N GLN A 71 -3.88 -0.72 -10.07
CA GLN A 71 -2.71 0.15 -9.92
C GLN A 71 -3.14 1.59 -9.77
N HIS A 72 -2.81 2.23 -8.65
CA HIS A 72 -3.14 3.63 -8.42
C HIS A 72 -2.00 4.53 -8.93
N HIS A 73 -0.78 4.30 -8.44
CA HIS A 73 0.40 5.06 -8.83
C HIS A 73 1.67 4.24 -8.63
N HIS A 74 2.78 4.69 -9.24
CA HIS A 74 4.11 4.26 -8.86
C HIS A 74 4.61 5.20 -7.76
N CYS A 75 4.86 4.67 -6.57
CA CYS A 75 5.35 5.47 -5.46
C CYS A 75 6.88 5.50 -5.51
N VAL A 76 7.43 6.64 -5.90
CA VAL A 76 8.89 6.84 -5.97
C VAL A 76 9.55 6.68 -4.60
N VAL A 77 8.83 7.05 -3.53
CA VAL A 77 9.33 6.93 -2.14
C VAL A 77 9.50 5.46 -1.75
N MET A 78 8.57 4.60 -2.16
CA MET A 78 8.61 3.17 -1.82
C MET A 78 9.36 2.33 -2.86
N GLY A 79 9.70 2.92 -4.01
CA GLY A 79 10.35 2.22 -5.11
C GLY A 79 9.47 1.17 -5.80
N GLN A 80 8.15 1.20 -5.59
CA GLN A 80 7.22 0.20 -6.13
C GLN A 80 5.84 0.80 -6.42
N CYS A 81 5.01 0.04 -7.15
CA CYS A 81 3.62 0.40 -7.36
C CYS A 81 2.80 0.28 -6.08
N VAL A 82 1.75 1.09 -5.99
CA VAL A 82 0.64 0.88 -5.08
C VAL A 82 -0.51 0.34 -5.91
N GLY A 83 -0.93 -0.88 -5.60
CA GLY A 83 -2.00 -1.58 -6.29
C GLY A 83 -2.97 -2.23 -5.31
N GLU A 84 -3.80 -3.11 -5.83
CA GLU A 84 -4.91 -3.71 -5.09
C GLU A 84 -4.46 -4.46 -3.83
N ASP A 85 -3.34 -5.17 -3.91
CA ASP A 85 -2.93 -6.10 -2.87
C ASP A 85 -2.22 -5.36 -1.72
N ASN A 86 -1.50 -4.26 -2.00
CA ASN A 86 -0.73 -3.53 -0.99
C ASN A 86 -1.35 -2.19 -0.53
N LYS A 87 -2.43 -1.70 -1.17
CA LYS A 87 -3.08 -0.42 -0.80
C LYS A 87 -3.56 -0.38 0.65
N ASN A 88 -4.07 -1.48 1.17
CA ASN A 88 -4.65 -1.52 2.52
C ASN A 88 -3.56 -1.40 3.60
N VAL A 89 -2.40 -2.02 3.38
CA VAL A 89 -1.24 -1.90 4.28
C VAL A 89 -0.73 -0.46 4.29
N LEU A 90 -0.65 0.19 3.13
CA LEU A 90 -0.31 1.62 3.03
C LEU A 90 -1.29 2.49 3.85
N ILE A 91 -2.59 2.27 3.70
CA ILE A 91 -3.61 3.02 4.46
C ILE A 91 -3.46 2.78 5.97
N SER A 92 -3.24 1.54 6.41
CA SER A 92 -3.01 1.22 7.82
C SER A 92 -1.81 1.96 8.40
N ILE A 93 -0.70 2.05 7.66
CA ILE A 93 0.49 2.81 8.09
C ILE A 93 0.14 4.29 8.25
N VAL A 94 -0.54 4.90 7.28
CA VAL A 94 -0.95 6.31 7.35
C VAL A 94 -1.82 6.59 8.57
N VAL A 95 -2.79 5.70 8.86
CA VAL A 95 -3.66 5.83 10.04
C VAL A 95 -2.85 5.72 11.34
N ILE A 96 -1.94 4.74 11.45
CA ILE A 96 -1.10 4.58 12.66
C ILE A 96 -0.22 5.81 12.86
N LEU A 97 0.40 6.33 11.79
CA LEU A 97 1.22 7.54 11.85
C LEU A 97 0.40 8.75 12.27
N LEU A 98 -0.82 8.92 11.77
CA LEU A 98 -1.73 10.00 12.18
C LEU A 98 -2.05 9.90 13.69
N VAL A 99 -2.39 8.71 14.18
CA VAL A 99 -2.65 8.48 15.61
C VAL A 99 -1.42 8.82 16.45
N LEU A 100 -0.23 8.38 16.03
CA LEU A 100 1.03 8.71 16.71
C LEU A 100 1.27 10.22 16.77
N GLN A 101 1.02 10.96 15.68
CA GLN A 101 1.17 12.42 15.69
C GLN A 101 0.21 13.09 16.68
N LEU A 102 -1.05 12.65 16.71
CA LEU A 102 -2.05 13.18 17.66
C LEU A 102 -1.66 12.90 19.12
N LEU A 103 -1.12 11.72 19.43
CA LEU A 103 -0.62 11.37 20.76
C LEU A 103 0.62 12.19 21.17
N ASN A 104 1.51 12.50 20.22
CA ASN A 104 2.66 13.37 20.49
C ASN A 104 2.22 14.81 20.78
N ILE A 105 1.28 15.34 20.01
CA ILE A 105 0.76 16.70 20.21
C ILE A 105 0.06 16.82 21.57
N SER A 106 -0.72 15.81 21.98
CA SER A 106 -1.41 15.85 23.28
C SER A 106 -0.46 15.81 24.47
N LEU A 107 0.72 15.20 24.33
CA LEU A 107 1.79 15.22 25.33
C LEU A 107 2.61 16.52 25.31
N GLY A 108 2.76 17.15 24.14
CA GLY A 108 3.54 18.37 23.95
C GLY A 108 2.79 19.66 24.25
N MET A 109 1.45 19.63 24.28
CA MET A 109 0.63 20.78 24.64
C MET A 109 0.62 20.95 26.18
N PRO A 110 1.12 22.06 26.74
CA PRO A 110 0.92 22.35 28.15
C PRO A 110 -0.59 22.51 28.42
N PRO A 111 -1.08 22.14 29.62
CA PRO A 111 -2.49 22.28 29.95
C PRO A 111 -2.92 23.75 29.77
N LEU A 112 -3.97 23.96 28.96
CA LEU A 112 -4.59 25.26 28.66
C LEU A 112 -5.15 26.00 29.90
N HIS A 113 -4.95 25.47 31.11
CA HIS A 113 -5.42 25.99 32.38
C HIS A 113 -4.27 26.51 33.27
N THR A 114 -3.35 27.29 32.70
CA THR A 114 -2.38 28.08 33.48
C THR A 114 -2.24 29.51 32.94
N VAL A 115 -3.38 30.20 32.85
CA VAL A 115 -3.45 31.67 32.76
C VAL A 115 -4.45 32.17 33.79
#